data_AF-A0A8S2SI16-F1
#
_entry.id   AF-A0A8S2SI16-F1
#
_cell.length_a   1.000
_cell.length_b   1.000
_cell.length_c   1.000
_cell.angle_alpha   90.00
_cell.angle_beta   90.00
_cell.angle_gamma   90.00
#
_symmetry.space_group_name_H-M   'P 1'
#
loop_
_entity.id
_entity.type
_entity.pdbx_description
1 polymer ?
#
loop_
_entity_poly.entity_id
_entity_poly.type
_entity_poly.pdbx_seq_one_letter_code
_entity_poly.pdbx_strand_id
1 'polypeptide(L)'
;FSAPLPSSINDILKKRIRHLHLATNPVRIQYCTQEIVIFREDLLQKLCRYCIKLPSDNLPMHLCHTLVTQAHLSPLPVYMTPIYWAYDHALHLYP
;
A
#
# COMPACT_ATOMS: atom_id res chain seq x y z
N PHE A 1 -2.04 6.15 4.60
CA PHE A 1 -2.32 7.03 3.46
C PHE A 1 -1.23 8.11 3.40
N SER A 2 -0.44 8.15 2.34
CA SER A 2 0.53 9.23 2.09
C SER A 2 0.02 10.13 0.98
N ALA A 3 -0.02 11.44 1.25
CA ALA A 3 -0.38 12.46 0.28
C ALA A 3 0.62 12.47 -0.89
N PRO A 4 0.21 12.89 -2.09
CA PRO A 4 1.13 13.05 -3.20
C PRO A 4 2.18 14.11 -2.88
N LEU A 5 3.27 14.11 -3.64
CA LEU A 5 4.34 15.10 -3.50
C LEU A 5 3.80 16.55 -3.57
N PRO A 6 4.43 17.51 -2.88
CA PRO A 6 4.02 18.91 -2.91
C PRO A 6 4.03 19.50 -4.33
N SER A 7 3.12 20.45 -4.59
CA SER A 7 2.96 21.12 -5.90
C SER A 7 4.27 21.72 -6.43
N SER A 8 5.08 22.32 -5.56
CA SER A 8 6.37 22.93 -5.93
C SER A 8 7.32 21.96 -6.66
N ILE A 9 7.33 20.68 -6.26
CA ILE A 9 8.13 19.64 -6.91
C ILE A 9 7.41 19.10 -8.15
N ASN A 10 6.08 18.93 -8.04
CA ASN A 10 5.26 18.40 -9.12
C ASN A 10 5.34 19.26 -10.38
N ASP A 11 5.38 20.58 -10.23
CA ASP A 11 5.38 21.51 -11.36
C ASP A 11 6.68 21.43 -12.16
N ILE A 12 7.82 21.19 -11.49
CA ILE A 12 9.11 20.97 -12.15
C ILE A 12 9.06 19.70 -13.01
N LEU A 13 8.50 18.63 -12.45
CA LEU A 13 8.44 17.32 -13.12
C LEU A 13 7.43 17.32 -14.27
N LYS A 14 6.25 17.95 -14.08
CA LYS A 14 5.21 18.08 -15.10
C LYS A 14 5.64 18.94 -16.28
N LYS A 15 6.47 19.96 -16.06
CA LYS A 15 7.05 20.77 -17.16
C LYS A 15 7.96 19.95 -18.07
N ARG A 16 8.64 18.94 -17.52
CA ARG A 16 9.59 18.10 -18.27
C ARG A 16 8.95 16.86 -18.90
N ILE A 17 7.92 16.30 -18.26
CA ILE A 17 7.30 15.02 -18.66
C ILE A 17 5.80 15.24 -18.90
N ARG A 18 5.37 15.10 -20.16
CA ARG A 18 3.99 15.37 -20.60
C ARG A 18 2.94 14.42 -20.02
N HIS A 19 3.30 13.15 -19.78
CA HIS A 19 2.39 12.11 -19.28
C HIS A 19 2.80 11.63 -17.89
N LEU A 20 2.89 12.56 -16.93
CA LEU A 20 3.26 12.27 -15.55
C LEU A 20 2.06 12.41 -14.61
N HIS A 21 1.74 11.32 -13.91
CA HIS A 21 0.77 11.30 -12.82
C HIS A 21 1.49 10.99 -11.52
N LEU A 22 1.45 11.93 -10.57
CA LEU A 22 2.00 11.75 -9.24
C LEU A 22 0.84 11.37 -8.31
N ALA A 23 0.83 10.11 -7.89
CA ALA A 23 -0.25 9.52 -7.12
C ALA A 23 0.11 9.41 -5.62
N THR A 24 -0.90 9.02 -4.84
CA THR A 24 -0.78 8.69 -3.42
C THR A 24 -0.14 7.32 -3.21
N ASN A 25 0.17 7.00 -1.95
CA ASN A 25 0.47 5.64 -1.53
C ASN A 25 -0.56 5.18 -0.47
N PRO A 26 -1.39 4.16 -0.76
CA PRO A 26 -1.49 3.39 -2.01
C PRO A 26 -2.11 4.17 -3.18
N VAL A 27 -2.03 3.60 -4.39
CA VAL A 27 -2.77 4.02 -5.59
C VAL A 27 -3.45 2.82 -6.25
N ARG A 28 -4.63 3.05 -6.83
CA ARG A 28 -5.38 2.08 -7.64
C ARG A 28 -5.40 2.53 -9.08
N ILE A 29 -5.09 1.61 -9.99
CA ILE A 29 -5.06 1.83 -11.42
C ILE A 29 -6.03 0.84 -12.05
N GLN A 30 -7.09 1.36 -12.67
CA GLN A 30 -8.00 0.56 -13.46
C GLN A 30 -7.50 0.50 -14.90
N TYR A 31 -7.24 -0.71 -15.39
CA TYR A 31 -6.85 -0.97 -16.76
C TYR A 31 -7.84 -1.95 -17.39
N CYS A 32 -8.76 -1.42 -18.21
CA CYS A 32 -9.88 -2.16 -18.78
C CYS A 32 -10.73 -2.82 -17.67
N THR A 33 -10.70 -4.15 -17.58
CA THR A 33 -11.44 -4.95 -16.59
C THR A 33 -10.59 -5.32 -15.37
N GLN A 34 -9.33 -4.89 -15.32
CA GLN A 34 -8.40 -5.24 -14.25
C GLN A 34 -8.17 -4.06 -13.32
N GLU A 35 -8.12 -4.35 -12.02
CA GLU A 35 -7.73 -3.38 -11.00
C GLU A 35 -6.34 -3.73 -10.47
N ILE A 36 -5.44 -2.75 -10.52
CA ILE A 36 -4.05 -2.89 -10.08
C ILE A 36 -3.85 -1.95 -8.89
N VAL A 37 -3.61 -2.52 -7.71
CA VAL A 37 -3.32 -1.77 -6.50
C VAL A 37 -1.82 -1.74 -6.26
N ILE A 38 -1.23 -0.56 -6.24
CA ILE A 38 0.19 -0.35 -5.93
C ILE A 38 0.29 0.21 -4.52
N PHE A 39 0.98 -0.54 -3.66
CA PHE A 39 1.27 -0.15 -2.29
C PHE A 39 2.75 -0.32 -2.01
N ARG A 40 3.42 0.76 -1.62
CA ARG A 40 4.85 0.77 -1.33
C ARG A 40 5.07 0.82 0.18
N GLU A 41 5.49 -0.30 0.75
CA GLU A 41 5.76 -0.42 2.18
C GLU A 41 6.64 -1.66 2.45
N ASP A 42 7.49 -1.62 3.48
CA ASP A 42 8.28 -2.77 3.92
C ASP A 42 7.42 -3.74 4.76
N LEU A 43 6.30 -4.18 4.18
CA LEU A 43 5.24 -4.89 4.87
C LEU A 43 5.70 -6.25 5.39
N LEU A 44 6.53 -6.96 4.62
CA LEU A 44 7.06 -8.26 5.01
C LEU A 44 7.86 -8.15 6.32
N GLN A 45 8.76 -7.17 6.41
CA GLN A 45 9.59 -6.96 7.59
C GLN A 45 8.75 -6.54 8.80
N LYS A 46 7.75 -5.67 8.60
CA LYS A 46 6.83 -5.25 9.66
C LYS A 46 6.02 -6.43 10.21
N LEU A 47 5.43 -7.24 9.33
CA LEU A 47 4.67 -8.42 9.75
C LEU A 47 5.54 -9.45 10.46
N CYS A 48 6.74 -9.74 9.95
CA CYS A 48 7.68 -10.64 10.61
C CYS A 48 8.09 -10.15 12.01
N ARG A 49 8.27 -8.83 12.19
CA ARG A 49 8.64 -8.24 13.49
C ARG A 49 7.55 -8.40 14.56
N TYR A 50 6.28 -8.40 14.14
CA TYR A 50 5.13 -8.44 15.04
C TYR A 50 4.39 -9.78 15.03
N CYS A 51 4.88 -10.76 14.27
CA CYS A 51 4.29 -12.07 14.22
C CYS A 51 4.51 -12.80 15.55
N ILE A 52 3.47 -13.47 16.05
CA ILE A 52 3.57 -14.32 17.25
C ILE A 52 4.47 -15.52 16.96
N LYS A 53 4.34 -16.11 15.76
CA LYS A 53 5.13 -17.26 15.31
C LYS A 53 5.64 -17.00 13.90
N LEU A 54 6.94 -16.78 13.78
CA LEU A 54 7.57 -16.59 12.49
C LEU A 54 7.37 -17.85 11.61
N PRO A 55 6.87 -17.71 10.37
CA PRO A 55 6.80 -18.83 9.44
C PRO A 55 8.22 -19.25 9.04
N SER A 56 8.46 -20.55 9.00
CA SER A 56 9.76 -21.15 8.66
C SER A 56 10.03 -21.22 7.16
N ASP A 57 8.98 -21.28 6.33
CA ASP A 57 9.07 -21.50 4.89
C ASP A 57 8.41 -20.36 4.10
N ASN A 58 8.86 -20.15 2.86
CA ASN A 58 8.30 -19.24 1.85
C ASN A 58 7.53 -18.01 2.38
N LEU A 59 8.24 -17.10 3.04
CA LEU A 59 7.68 -15.88 3.64
C LEU A 59 6.80 -15.05 2.68
N PRO A 60 7.16 -14.85 1.39
CA PRO A 60 6.29 -14.13 0.44
C PRO A 60 4.93 -14.79 0.25
N MET A 61 4.85 -16.12 0.24
CA MET A 61 3.57 -16.83 0.10
C MET A 61 2.67 -16.62 1.33
N HIS A 62 3.25 -16.69 2.54
CA HIS A 62 2.51 -16.37 3.77
C HIS A 62 2.04 -14.92 3.80
N LEU A 63 2.83 -13.98 3.28
CA LEU A 63 2.43 -12.59 3.13
C LEU A 63 1.22 -12.46 2.20
N CYS A 64 1.27 -13.07 1.01
CA CYS A 64 0.15 -13.06 0.07
C CYS A 64 -1.12 -13.65 0.70
N HIS A 65 -1.00 -14.78 1.40
CA HIS A 65 -2.12 -15.38 2.10
C HIS A 65 -2.69 -14.45 3.18
N THR A 66 -1.84 -13.78 3.94
CA THR A 66 -2.26 -12.80 4.97
C THR A 66 -2.99 -11.62 4.34
N LEU A 67 -2.46 -11.06 3.25
CA LEU A 67 -3.09 -9.94 2.54
C LEU A 67 -4.46 -10.30 1.97
N VAL A 68 -4.58 -11.47 1.34
CA VAL A 68 -5.85 -11.94 0.76
C VAL A 68 -6.87 -12.27 1.84
N THR A 69 -6.47 -12.95 2.92
CA THR A 69 -7.39 -13.35 4.00
C THR A 69 -7.85 -12.17 4.86
N GLN A 70 -6.96 -11.21 5.12
CA GLN A 70 -7.32 -10.00 5.88
C GLN A 70 -7.99 -8.94 5.01
N ALA A 71 -7.93 -9.08 3.68
CA ALA A 71 -8.49 -8.13 2.72
C ALA A 71 -8.09 -6.67 3.04
N HIS A 72 -6.85 -6.46 3.48
CA HIS A 72 -6.35 -5.15 3.90
C HIS A 72 -4.84 -5.03 3.63
N LEU A 73 -4.40 -3.91 3.08
CA LEU A 73 -3.00 -3.64 2.74
C LEU A 73 -2.07 -3.53 3.96
N SER A 74 -2.61 -3.19 5.14
CA SER A 74 -1.86 -3.08 6.39
C SER A 74 -2.62 -3.77 7.53
N PRO A 75 -2.58 -5.10 7.63
CA PRO A 75 -3.29 -5.85 8.67
C PRO A 75 -2.49 -5.83 9.98
N LEU A 76 -2.23 -4.64 10.49
CA LEU A 76 -1.43 -4.38 11.68
C LEU A 76 -2.16 -3.36 12.56
N PRO A 77 -2.00 -3.42 13.89
CA PRO A 77 -2.57 -2.43 14.79
C PRO A 77 -2.09 -1.00 14.49
N VAL A 78 -2.96 -0.02 14.76
CA VAL A 78 -2.72 1.41 14.48
C VAL A 78 -1.47 1.96 15.18
N TYR A 79 -1.10 1.44 16.35
CA TYR A 79 0.11 1.88 17.07
C TYR A 79 1.42 1.41 16.39
N MET A 80 1.36 0.39 15.54
CA MET A 80 2.51 -0.09 14.75
C MET A 80 2.54 0.54 13.36
N THR A 81 1.36 0.68 12.75
CA THR A 81 1.17 1.32 11.45
C THR A 81 0.08 2.39 11.57
N PRO A 82 0.45 3.66 11.81
CA PRO A 82 -0.54 4.71 11.97
C PRO A 82 -1.28 4.94 10.66
N ILE A 83 -2.59 4.80 10.73
CA ILE A 83 -3.51 5.01 9.61
C ILE A 83 -4.45 6.15 10.00
N TYR A 84 -4.72 7.04 9.06
CA TYR A 84 -5.73 8.07 9.27
C TYR A 84 -7.10 7.40 9.23
N TRP A 85 -7.82 7.40 10.35
CA TRP A 85 -9.05 6.61 10.51
C TRP A 85 -10.11 6.89 9.44
N ALA A 86 -10.26 8.15 9.00
CA ALA A 86 -11.25 8.46 7.97
C ALA A 86 -10.89 7.90 6.57
N TYR A 87 -9.62 7.54 6.34
CA TYR A 87 -9.11 6.99 5.07
C TYR A 87 -8.70 5.52 5.20
N ASP A 88 -9.12 4.83 6.25
CA ASP A 88 -8.87 3.39 6.41
C ASP A 88 -9.46 2.57 5.25
N HIS A 89 -10.64 2.99 4.76
CA HIS A 89 -11.32 2.35 3.64
C HIS A 89 -10.48 2.25 2.35
N ALA A 90 -9.53 3.17 2.14
CA ALA A 90 -8.67 3.17 0.95
C ALA A 90 -7.66 2.01 0.94
N LEU A 91 -7.40 1.39 2.09
CA LEU A 91 -6.46 0.29 2.28
C LEU A 91 -7.11 -1.10 2.15
N HIS A 92 -8.43 -1.22 2.06
CA HIS A 92 -9.12 -2.52 1.89
C HIS A 92 -8.87 -3.14 0.52
N LEU A 93 -8.62 -4.44 0.46
CA LEU A 93 -8.48 -5.23 -0.78
C LEU A 93 -9.74 -6.02 -1.13
N TYR A 94 -10.90 -5.53 -0.70
CA TYR A 94 -12.18 -6.18 -0.92
C TYR A 94 -13.24 -5.19 -1.42
N PRO A 95 -13.99 -5.53 -2.48
CA PRO A 95 -13.67 -6.52 -3.51
C PRO A 95 -12.42 -6.15 -4.34
#